data_AF-A0A1I3QMR6-F1
#
_entry.id   AF-A0A1I3QMR6-F1
#
_cell.length_a   1.000
_cell.length_b   1.000
_cell.length_c   1.000
_cell.angle_alpha   90.00
_cell.angle_beta   90.00
_cell.angle_gamma   90.00
#
_symmetry.space_group_name_H-M   'P 1'
#
loop_
_entity.id
_entity.type
_entity.pdbx_description
1 polymer ?
#
loop_
_entity_poly.entity_id
_entity_poly.type
_entity_poly.pdbx_seq_one_letter_code
_entity_poly.pdbx_strand_id
1 'polypeptide(L)'
;MSDTEKIDFNHIKKTFLNALTLLGQDEEEFFQLIRRYPNITRVEDLLLAIKDENEKKQEETLYPDIIAVFRKYNGIVNSSILKLYKINYYQLNKLIEMEKIFKLKRGIYALKDMNYIVNEVVEAALLVPKGVLCLYSALAHHELTTYTPSEYNFAISRKERKPILPDYPPIRLFSYDDDTFDVGIENIEKDGHIIKIYDLERTICDTVKYRNKLDANVVKESLKNYSNSRKKSYTKLLTYADKMRVKSILYNYLEVL
;
A
#
# COMPACT_ATOMS: atom_id res chain seq x y z
N MET A 1 63.58 12.11 46.04
CA MET A 1 63.27 11.27 44.86
C MET A 1 61.88 10.72 45.07
N SER A 2 60.89 11.21 44.33
CA SER A 2 59.61 10.52 44.18
C SER A 2 59.47 10.21 42.70
N ASP A 3 59.50 8.93 42.37
CA ASP A 3 59.27 8.40 41.03
C ASP A 3 57.86 8.81 40.57
N THR A 4 57.79 9.82 39.71
CA THR A 4 56.61 10.02 38.88
C THR A 4 56.73 9.07 37.70
N GLU A 5 56.11 7.89 37.81
CA GLU A 5 55.86 7.02 36.66
C GLU A 5 55.34 7.88 35.50
N LYS A 6 56.10 7.91 34.40
CA LYS A 6 55.65 8.57 33.17
C LYS A 6 54.39 7.86 32.68
N ILE A 7 53.25 8.53 32.81
CA ILE A 7 51.97 8.06 32.30
C ILE A 7 52.10 7.83 30.78
N ASP A 8 51.93 6.59 30.33
CA ASP A 8 51.91 6.23 28.91
C ASP A 8 50.50 6.47 28.32
N PHE A 9 50.31 7.66 27.74
CA PHE A 9 49.06 8.05 27.10
C PHE A 9 48.67 7.16 25.91
N ASN A 10 49.64 6.56 25.21
CA ASN A 10 49.35 5.66 24.08
C ASN A 10 48.76 4.35 24.58
N HIS A 11 49.31 3.82 25.67
CA HIS A 11 48.75 2.65 26.33
C HIS A 11 47.32 2.91 26.83
N ILE A 12 47.07 4.05 27.49
CA ILE A 12 45.74 4.43 27.98
C ILE A 12 44.73 4.54 26.82
N LYS A 13 45.09 5.27 25.74
CA LYS A 13 44.23 5.42 24.57
C LYS A 13 43.86 4.05 23.98
N LYS A 14 44.83 3.16 23.83
CA LYS A 14 44.61 1.82 23.30
C LYS A 14 43.68 0.99 24.20
N THR A 15 43.89 1.04 25.51
CA THR A 15 43.06 0.31 26.48
C THR A 15 41.62 0.84 26.49
N PHE A 16 41.44 2.15 26.38
CA PHE A 16 40.12 2.78 26.28
C PHE A 16 39.37 2.35 25.00
N LEU A 17 40.01 2.44 23.83
CA LEU A 17 39.42 1.99 22.56
C LEU A 17 39.08 0.50 22.57
N ASN A 18 39.92 -0.35 23.17
CA ASN A 18 39.62 -1.77 23.35
C ASN A 18 38.37 -1.99 24.22
N ALA A 19 38.21 -1.21 25.30
CA ALA A 19 37.03 -1.28 26.16
C ALA A 19 35.75 -0.86 25.43
N LEU A 20 35.80 0.21 24.61
CA LEU A 20 34.67 0.61 23.77
C LEU A 20 34.28 -0.50 22.78
N THR A 21 35.29 -1.10 22.14
CA THR A 21 35.08 -2.22 21.20
C THR A 21 34.41 -3.42 21.88
N LEU A 22 34.81 -3.77 23.11
CA LEU A 22 34.19 -4.82 23.91
C LEU A 22 32.72 -4.51 24.28
N LEU A 23 32.38 -3.22 24.36
CA LEU A 23 31.02 -2.74 24.62
C LEU A 23 30.18 -2.57 23.33
N GLY A 24 30.73 -2.92 22.17
CA GLY A 24 30.05 -2.83 20.88
C GLY A 24 29.87 -1.40 20.37
N GLN A 25 30.73 -0.48 20.80
CA GLN A 25 30.68 0.94 20.45
C GLN A 25 31.99 1.36 19.79
N ASP A 26 31.92 2.27 18.82
CA ASP A 26 33.10 2.98 18.33
C ASP A 26 33.32 4.32 19.07
N GLU A 27 34.45 4.97 18.78
CA GLU A 27 34.83 6.23 19.44
C GLU A 27 33.81 7.36 19.15
N GLU A 28 33.25 7.41 17.94
CA GLU A 28 32.32 8.46 17.55
C GLU A 28 30.95 8.26 18.21
N GLU A 29 30.45 7.02 18.19
CA GLU A 29 29.20 6.60 18.86
C GLU A 29 29.25 6.88 20.36
N PHE A 30 30.37 6.57 21.01
CA PHE A 30 30.57 6.84 22.43
C PHE A 30 30.44 8.33 22.77
N PHE A 31 31.09 9.21 21.99
CA PHE A 31 31.01 10.65 22.25
C PHE A 31 29.65 11.25 21.89
N GLN A 32 28.93 10.68 20.91
CA GLN A 32 27.54 11.06 20.68
C GLN A 32 26.64 10.67 21.86
N LEU A 33 26.84 9.49 22.43
CA LEU A 33 26.12 9.01 23.62
C LEU A 33 26.35 9.95 24.81
N ILE A 34 27.59 10.32 25.11
CA ILE A 34 27.88 11.27 26.20
C ILE A 34 27.21 12.63 25.97
N ARG A 35 27.19 13.13 24.73
CA ARG A 35 26.49 14.39 24.40
C ARG A 35 24.98 14.30 24.63
N ARG A 36 24.39 13.14 24.33
CA ARG A 36 22.95 12.88 24.46
C ARG A 36 22.52 12.64 25.91
N TYR A 37 23.42 12.10 26.72
CA TYR A 37 23.20 11.81 28.14
C TYR A 37 24.14 12.65 29.02
N PRO A 38 23.93 13.98 29.12
CA PRO A 38 24.87 14.91 29.76
C PRO A 38 25.03 14.72 31.28
N ASN A 39 24.20 13.89 31.91
CA ASN A 39 24.20 13.64 33.36
C ASN A 39 24.87 12.33 33.77
N ILE A 40 25.62 11.67 32.88
CA ILE A 40 26.40 10.47 33.23
C ILE A 40 27.53 10.88 34.18
N THR A 41 27.46 10.42 35.43
CA THR A 41 28.47 10.73 36.46
C THR A 41 29.17 9.49 37.01
N ARG A 42 28.61 8.30 36.76
CA ARG A 42 29.14 7.01 37.19
C ARG A 42 29.30 6.05 36.01
N VAL A 43 30.16 5.05 36.20
CA VAL A 43 30.38 4.00 35.19
C VAL A 43 29.10 3.18 35.00
N GLU A 44 28.31 2.95 36.04
CA GLU A 44 27.03 2.25 35.94
C GLU A 44 26.02 3.00 35.05
N ASP A 45 25.96 4.33 35.17
CA ASP A 45 25.07 5.17 34.34
C ASP A 45 25.46 5.07 32.86
N LEU A 46 26.77 5.05 32.58
CA LEU A 46 27.32 4.86 31.24
C LEU A 46 26.97 3.48 30.68
N LEU A 47 27.13 2.42 31.48
CA LEU A 47 26.78 1.06 31.07
C LEU A 47 25.28 0.91 30.80
N LEU A 48 24.43 1.56 31.60
CA LEU A 48 22.98 1.58 31.38
C LEU A 48 22.63 2.31 30.06
N ALA A 49 23.25 3.46 29.80
CA ALA A 49 23.03 4.23 28.57
C ALA A 49 23.54 3.47 27.33
N ILE A 50 24.69 2.81 27.40
CA ILE A 50 25.21 1.95 26.32
C ILE A 50 24.27 0.76 26.10
N LYS A 51 23.75 0.16 27.17
CA LYS A 51 22.78 -0.94 27.06
C LYS A 51 21.49 -0.48 26.38
N ASP A 52 20.94 0.67 26.77
CA ASP A 52 19.76 1.27 26.13
C ASP A 52 20.00 1.62 24.65
N GLU A 53 21.18 2.17 24.30
CA GLU A 53 21.54 2.46 22.90
C GLU A 53 21.75 1.18 22.08
N ASN A 54 22.37 0.15 22.66
CA ASN A 54 22.53 -1.15 22.00
C ASN A 54 21.19 -1.89 21.85
N GLU A 55 20.30 -1.81 22.83
CA GLU A 55 18.92 -2.33 22.75
C GLU A 55 18.13 -1.57 21.67
N LYS A 56 18.23 -0.24 21.62
CA LYS A 56 17.64 0.57 20.55
C LYS A 56 18.21 0.19 19.18
N LYS A 57 19.53 0.05 19.01
CA LYS A 57 20.16 -0.39 17.75
C LYS A 57 19.71 -1.80 17.33
N GLN A 58 19.61 -2.73 18.28
CA GLN A 58 19.04 -4.07 18.03
C GLN A 58 17.56 -4.01 17.66
N GLU A 59 16.80 -3.10 18.27
CA GLU A 59 15.42 -2.82 17.89
C GLU A 59 15.34 -2.19 16.50
N GLU A 60 16.21 -1.26 16.13
CA GLU A 60 16.25 -0.70 14.77
C GLU A 60 16.49 -1.74 13.67
N THR A 61 17.15 -2.85 14.02
CA THR A 61 17.39 -3.99 13.15
C THR A 61 16.41 -5.15 13.34
N LEU A 62 15.37 -4.99 14.16
CA LEU A 62 14.41 -6.05 14.42
C LEU A 62 13.41 -6.19 13.27
N TYR A 63 13.32 -7.41 12.72
CA TYR A 63 12.49 -7.78 11.56
C TYR A 63 12.82 -7.03 10.25
N PRO A 64 14.08 -7.09 9.78
CA PRO A 64 14.48 -6.44 8.52
C PRO A 64 13.68 -7.00 7.34
N ASP A 65 13.33 -8.29 7.38
CA ASP A 65 12.51 -8.93 6.35
C ASP A 65 11.08 -8.38 6.29
N ILE A 66 10.49 -8.01 7.43
CA ILE A 66 9.15 -7.41 7.47
C ILE A 66 9.21 -6.00 6.89
N ILE A 67 10.21 -5.21 7.29
CA ILE A 67 10.41 -3.87 6.73
C ILE A 67 10.65 -3.95 5.22
N ALA A 68 11.41 -4.94 4.74
CA ALA A 68 11.60 -5.18 3.31
C ALA A 68 10.28 -5.48 2.58
N VAL A 69 9.33 -6.20 3.20
CA VAL A 69 7.98 -6.39 2.65
C VAL A 69 7.25 -5.05 2.51
N PHE A 70 7.24 -4.21 3.54
CA PHE A 70 6.62 -2.88 3.43
C PHE A 70 7.26 -2.08 2.31
N ARG A 71 8.60 -2.05 2.22
CA ARG A 71 9.34 -1.36 1.17
C ARG A 71 9.00 -1.87 -0.24
N LYS A 72 8.82 -3.18 -0.40
CA LYS A 72 8.38 -3.80 -1.66
C LYS A 72 7.00 -3.28 -2.12
N TYR A 73 6.12 -2.98 -1.18
CA TYR A 73 4.76 -2.51 -1.45
C TYR A 73 4.63 -0.98 -1.25
N ASN A 74 5.71 -0.25 -1.56
CA ASN A 74 5.79 1.21 -1.47
C ASN A 74 5.36 1.76 -0.10
N GLY A 75 5.72 1.06 0.96
CA GLY A 75 5.51 1.48 2.34
C GLY A 75 4.11 1.18 2.89
N ILE A 76 3.18 0.57 2.13
CA ILE A 76 1.82 0.26 2.60
C ILE A 76 1.44 -1.19 2.38
N VAL A 77 0.81 -1.82 3.37
CA VAL A 77 0.31 -3.20 3.25
C VAL A 77 -1.04 -3.35 3.94
N ASN A 78 -1.89 -4.23 3.41
CA ASN A 78 -3.12 -4.64 4.07
C ASN A 78 -2.98 -6.02 4.74
N SER A 79 -4.01 -6.42 5.49
CA SER A 79 -4.08 -7.73 6.13
C SER A 79 -3.91 -8.91 5.17
N SER A 80 -4.28 -8.76 3.90
CA SER A 80 -4.12 -9.83 2.89
C SER A 80 -2.63 -10.04 2.57
N ILE A 81 -1.87 -8.96 2.40
CA ILE A 81 -0.41 -9.01 2.21
C ILE A 81 0.28 -9.53 3.47
N LEU A 82 -0.10 -9.03 4.65
CA LEU A 82 0.47 -9.53 5.91
C LEU A 82 0.28 -11.04 6.07
N LYS A 83 -0.91 -11.55 5.72
CA LYS A 83 -1.22 -12.99 5.73
C LYS A 83 -0.39 -13.77 4.71
N LEU A 84 -0.22 -13.23 3.50
CA LEU A 84 0.60 -13.85 2.44
C LEU A 84 2.05 -14.07 2.93
N TYR A 85 2.60 -13.07 3.61
CA TYR A 85 3.96 -13.10 4.16
C TYR A 85 4.06 -13.73 5.56
N LYS A 86 2.96 -14.31 6.08
CA LYS A 86 2.88 -14.96 7.39
C LYS A 86 3.33 -14.05 8.55
N ILE A 87 3.14 -12.74 8.42
CA ILE A 87 3.45 -11.77 9.46
C ILE A 87 2.35 -11.82 10.52
N ASN A 88 2.74 -12.14 11.75
CA ASN A 88 1.78 -12.30 12.84
C ASN A 88 1.53 -10.99 13.61
N TYR A 89 0.48 -10.97 14.42
CA TYR A 89 0.07 -9.78 15.18
C TYR A 89 1.10 -9.33 16.23
N TYR A 90 1.84 -10.28 16.81
CA TYR A 90 2.90 -9.97 17.78
C TYR A 90 4.04 -9.18 17.13
N GLN A 91 4.52 -9.63 15.96
CA GLN A 91 5.55 -8.93 15.18
C GLN A 91 5.08 -7.54 14.77
N LEU A 92 3.83 -7.44 14.32
CA LEU A 92 3.22 -6.19 13.90
C LEU A 92 3.10 -5.18 15.05
N ASN A 93 2.63 -5.61 16.22
CA ASN A 93 2.54 -4.73 17.40
C ASN A 93 3.92 -4.27 17.85
N LYS A 94 4.91 -5.17 17.85
CA LYS A 94 6.28 -4.80 18.23
C LYS A 94 6.83 -3.71 17.30
N LEU A 95 6.61 -3.82 15.98
CA LEU A 95 7.01 -2.77 15.04
C LEU A 95 6.23 -1.45 15.20
N ILE A 96 5.00 -1.49 15.71
CA ILE A 96 4.21 -0.29 16.05
C ILE A 96 4.75 0.37 17.32
N GLU A 97 5.03 -0.41 18.36
CA GLU A 97 5.62 0.07 19.63
C GLU A 97 6.98 0.74 19.40
N MET A 98 7.76 0.18 18.48
CA MET A 98 9.06 0.73 18.04
C MET A 98 8.93 1.87 17.03
N GLU A 99 7.70 2.31 16.74
CA GLU A 99 7.38 3.37 15.78
C GLU A 99 7.93 3.17 14.36
N LYS A 100 8.27 1.95 13.96
CA LYS A 100 8.74 1.68 12.58
C LYS A 100 7.60 1.68 11.58
N ILE A 101 6.41 1.24 12.02
CA ILE A 101 5.17 1.29 11.26
C ILE A 101 4.07 1.93 12.10
N PHE A 102 2.98 2.32 11.45
CA PHE A 102 1.76 2.74 12.12
C PHE A 102 0.53 2.18 11.42
N LYS A 103 -0.58 2.10 12.16
CA LYS A 103 -1.86 1.67 11.61
C LYS A 103 -2.53 2.86 10.93
N LEU A 104 -2.56 2.85 9.60
CA LEU A 104 -3.18 3.91 8.80
C LEU A 104 -4.71 3.82 8.87
N LYS A 105 -5.27 2.63 8.61
CA LYS A 105 -6.71 2.34 8.60
C LYS A 105 -6.93 0.94 9.17
N ARG A 106 -8.19 0.52 9.32
CA ARG A 106 -8.49 -0.84 9.77
C ARG A 106 -7.90 -1.86 8.79
N GLY A 107 -6.91 -2.63 9.26
CA GLY A 107 -6.27 -3.67 8.46
C GLY A 107 -5.31 -3.13 7.40
N ILE A 108 -4.91 -1.85 7.48
CA ILE A 108 -3.90 -1.23 6.62
C ILE A 108 -2.84 -0.59 7.50
N TYR A 109 -1.58 -0.90 7.20
CA TYR A 109 -0.42 -0.47 7.95
C TYR A 109 0.56 0.21 6.99
N ALA A 110 1.21 1.26 7.47
CA ALA A 110 2.15 2.05 6.70
C ALA A 110 3.49 2.17 7.43
N LEU A 111 4.57 2.27 6.68
CA LEU A 111 5.92 2.50 7.17
C LEU A 111 6.09 3.97 7.56
N LYS A 112 6.71 4.25 8.71
CA LYS A 112 6.82 5.62 9.26
C LYS A 112 7.92 6.46 8.60
N ASP A 113 8.98 5.81 8.11
CA ASP A 113 10.17 6.47 7.53
C ASP A 113 10.02 6.85 6.04
N MET A 114 8.92 6.43 5.39
CA MET A 114 8.61 6.85 4.02
C MET A 114 7.63 8.02 4.03
N ASN A 115 7.94 9.05 3.23
CA ASN A 115 6.96 10.04 2.84
C ASN A 115 5.85 9.33 2.05
N TYR A 116 4.77 9.07 2.76
CA TYR A 116 3.60 8.36 2.30
C TYR A 116 2.89 9.18 1.21
N ILE A 117 3.31 9.00 -0.05
CA ILE A 117 2.64 9.53 -1.24
C ILE A 117 2.15 8.31 -2.03
N VAL A 118 1.24 7.56 -1.43
CA VAL A 118 0.62 6.40 -2.10
C VAL A 118 -0.47 6.92 -3.01
N ASN A 119 -0.59 6.37 -4.22
CA ASN A 119 -1.69 6.72 -5.08
C ASN A 119 -3.02 6.30 -4.43
N GLU A 120 -3.99 7.20 -4.32
CA GLU A 120 -5.26 6.90 -3.65
C GLU A 120 -6.01 5.68 -4.21
N VAL A 121 -5.86 5.36 -5.50
CA VAL A 121 -6.44 4.15 -6.09
C VAL A 121 -5.86 2.87 -5.47
N VAL A 122 -4.58 2.90 -5.06
CA VAL A 122 -3.91 1.79 -4.35
C VAL A 122 -4.50 1.66 -2.96
N GLU A 123 -4.68 2.76 -2.21
CA GLU A 123 -5.36 2.73 -0.92
C GLU A 123 -6.78 2.16 -1.03
N ALA A 124 -7.53 2.62 -2.03
CA ALA A 124 -8.89 2.16 -2.27
C ALA A 124 -8.92 0.67 -2.60
N ALA A 125 -7.99 0.18 -3.43
CA ALA A 125 -7.86 -1.24 -3.74
C ALA A 125 -7.47 -2.08 -2.52
N LEU A 126 -6.60 -1.56 -1.64
CA LEU A 126 -6.22 -2.24 -0.40
C LEU A 126 -7.37 -2.36 0.60
N LEU A 127 -8.28 -1.38 0.61
CA LEU A 127 -9.52 -1.41 1.39
C LEU A 127 -10.57 -2.38 0.82
N VAL A 128 -10.51 -2.66 -0.49
CA VAL A 128 -11.42 -3.58 -1.20
C VAL A 128 -10.62 -4.73 -1.86
N PRO A 129 -9.95 -5.60 -1.09
CA PRO A 129 -9.00 -6.58 -1.64
C PRO A 129 -9.63 -7.63 -2.57
N LYS A 130 -10.94 -7.84 -2.48
CA LYS A 130 -11.71 -8.72 -3.38
C LYS A 130 -12.48 -7.96 -4.46
N GLY A 131 -12.34 -6.64 -4.49
CA GLY A 131 -13.04 -5.79 -5.44
C GLY A 131 -12.34 -5.72 -6.78
N VAL A 132 -13.09 -5.28 -7.79
CA VAL A 132 -12.61 -4.98 -9.14
C VAL A 132 -13.03 -3.56 -9.49
N LEU A 133 -12.12 -2.70 -9.91
CA LEU A 133 -12.44 -1.35 -10.38
C LEU A 133 -13.43 -1.42 -11.55
N CYS A 134 -14.48 -0.61 -11.49
CA CYS A 134 -15.62 -0.67 -12.41
C CYS A 134 -16.18 0.72 -12.71
N LEU A 135 -17.15 0.81 -13.62
CA LEU A 135 -17.95 2.01 -13.91
C LEU A 135 -17.07 3.26 -14.05
N TYR A 136 -17.36 4.36 -13.35
CA TYR A 136 -16.62 5.62 -13.50
C TYR A 136 -15.10 5.47 -13.36
N SER A 137 -14.63 4.66 -12.40
CA SER A 137 -13.19 4.45 -12.22
C SER A 137 -12.57 3.68 -13.39
N ALA A 138 -13.26 2.67 -13.92
CA ALA A 138 -12.77 1.93 -15.09
C ALA A 138 -12.88 2.77 -16.37
N LEU A 139 -13.96 3.53 -16.54
CA LEU A 139 -14.15 4.47 -17.64
C LEU A 139 -13.02 5.51 -17.69
N ALA A 140 -12.70 6.12 -16.53
CA ALA A 140 -11.62 7.09 -16.42
C ALA A 140 -10.25 6.46 -16.70
N HIS A 141 -9.99 5.26 -16.16
CA HIS A 141 -8.74 4.53 -16.42
C HIS A 141 -8.53 4.22 -17.90
N HIS A 142 -9.59 3.81 -18.60
CA HIS A 142 -9.56 3.49 -20.02
C HIS A 142 -9.68 4.70 -20.95
N GLU A 143 -9.66 5.92 -20.41
CA GLU A 143 -9.83 7.17 -21.16
C GLU A 143 -11.14 7.20 -21.98
N LEU A 144 -12.17 6.50 -21.49
CA LEU A 144 -13.49 6.48 -22.11
C LEU A 144 -14.33 7.69 -21.73
N THR A 145 -13.94 8.46 -20.72
CA THR A 145 -14.66 9.67 -20.31
C THR A 145 -13.68 10.77 -19.92
N THR A 146 -14.09 12.01 -20.09
CA THR A 146 -13.42 13.20 -19.53
C THR A 146 -13.91 13.53 -18.12
N TYR A 147 -14.93 12.83 -17.63
CA TYR A 147 -15.44 12.97 -16.27
C TYR A 147 -14.43 12.44 -15.24
N THR A 148 -14.01 13.31 -14.32
CA THR A 148 -13.19 12.92 -13.17
C THR A 148 -14.09 12.35 -12.08
N PRO A 149 -13.99 11.04 -11.74
CA PRO A 149 -14.81 10.43 -10.71
C PRO A 149 -14.50 11.05 -9.34
N SER A 150 -15.54 11.41 -8.57
CA SER A 150 -15.38 11.88 -7.18
C SER A 150 -15.19 10.74 -6.17
N GLU A 151 -15.35 9.49 -6.61
CA GLU A 151 -15.26 8.29 -5.79
C GLU A 151 -14.65 7.13 -6.61
N TYR A 152 -14.06 6.16 -5.91
CA TYR A 152 -13.56 4.93 -6.52
C TYR A 152 -14.66 3.87 -6.53
N ASN A 153 -15.09 3.47 -7.72
CA ASN A 153 -16.14 2.48 -7.94
C ASN A 153 -15.53 1.07 -7.99
N PHE A 154 -15.92 0.22 -7.03
CA PHE A 154 -15.52 -1.18 -7.01
C PHE A 154 -16.73 -2.10 -7.13
N ALA A 155 -16.63 -3.10 -8.01
CA ALA A 155 -17.53 -4.23 -8.05
C ALA A 155 -17.10 -5.27 -7.01
N ILE A 156 -18.07 -5.85 -6.31
CA ILE A 156 -17.90 -6.99 -5.41
C ILE A 156 -18.94 -8.05 -5.79
N SER A 157 -18.53 -9.33 -5.82
CA SER A 157 -19.43 -10.47 -5.98
C SER A 157 -20.54 -10.44 -4.93
N ARG A 158 -21.76 -10.86 -5.29
CA ARG A 158 -22.89 -10.91 -4.35
C ARG A 158 -22.70 -11.89 -3.20
N LYS A 159 -21.92 -12.96 -3.42
CA LYS A 159 -21.54 -13.93 -2.38
C LYS A 159 -20.51 -13.38 -1.40
N GLU A 160 -19.80 -12.31 -1.76
CA GLU A 160 -18.73 -11.78 -0.95
C GLU A 160 -19.24 -10.79 0.11
N ARG A 161 -18.66 -10.88 1.30
CA ARG A 161 -18.93 -9.93 2.38
C ARG A 161 -18.33 -8.58 2.02
N LYS A 162 -19.16 -7.53 2.02
CA LYS A 162 -18.70 -6.15 1.81
C LYS A 162 -17.74 -5.73 2.94
N PRO A 163 -16.59 -5.12 2.61
CA PRO A 163 -15.70 -4.55 3.62
C PRO A 163 -16.37 -3.35 4.30
N ILE A 164 -15.93 -3.07 5.52
CA ILE A 164 -16.28 -1.82 6.21
C ILE A 164 -15.30 -0.76 5.71
N LEU A 165 -15.85 0.27 5.08
CA LEU A 165 -15.07 1.34 4.47
C LEU A 165 -14.92 2.52 5.44
N PRO A 166 -13.74 3.14 5.52
CA PRO A 166 -13.57 4.45 6.15
C PRO A 166 -14.16 5.57 5.28
N ASP A 167 -14.21 6.79 5.80
CA ASP A 167 -14.72 7.96 5.05
C ASP A 167 -13.84 8.35 3.86
N TYR A 168 -12.55 7.99 3.89
CA TYR A 168 -11.58 8.31 2.84
C TYR A 168 -10.63 7.14 2.53
N PRO A 169 -10.20 6.93 1.27
CA PRO A 169 -10.72 7.58 0.06
C PRO A 169 -12.19 7.22 -0.18
N PRO A 170 -12.98 8.10 -0.83
CA PRO A 170 -14.39 7.84 -1.09
C PRO A 170 -14.52 6.63 -2.03
N ILE A 171 -15.22 5.59 -1.57
CA ILE A 171 -15.38 4.33 -2.29
C ILE A 171 -16.86 4.00 -2.38
N ARG A 172 -17.30 3.62 -3.58
CA ARG A 172 -18.64 3.10 -3.82
C ARG A 172 -18.61 1.66 -4.30
N LEU A 173 -19.35 0.82 -3.59
CA LEU A 173 -19.44 -0.60 -3.86
C LEU A 173 -20.66 -0.95 -4.71
N PHE A 174 -20.45 -1.72 -5.77
CA PHE A 174 -21.49 -2.26 -6.63
C PHE A 174 -21.53 -3.78 -6.49
N SER A 175 -22.71 -4.35 -6.24
CA SER A 175 -22.90 -5.79 -6.16
C SER A 175 -23.15 -6.38 -7.55
N TYR A 176 -22.20 -7.16 -8.04
CA TYR A 176 -22.23 -7.78 -9.37
C TYR A 176 -22.67 -9.25 -9.30
N ASP A 177 -23.31 -9.73 -10.36
CA ASP A 177 -23.77 -11.13 -10.45
C ASP A 177 -22.57 -12.07 -10.53
N ASP A 178 -22.56 -13.10 -9.67
CA ASP A 178 -21.40 -14.00 -9.51
C ASP A 178 -21.02 -14.70 -10.82
N ASP A 179 -22.01 -15.15 -11.60
CA ASP A 179 -21.81 -15.87 -12.88
C ASP A 179 -21.07 -15.03 -13.95
N THR A 180 -21.06 -13.72 -13.76
CA THR A 180 -20.40 -12.77 -14.67
C THR A 180 -19.27 -12.01 -13.99
N PHE A 181 -19.02 -12.20 -12.69
CA PHE A 181 -18.07 -11.37 -11.95
C PHE A 181 -16.65 -11.47 -12.53
N ASP A 182 -16.19 -12.67 -12.86
CA ASP A 182 -14.81 -12.87 -13.32
C ASP A 182 -14.58 -12.52 -14.81
N VAL A 183 -15.64 -12.14 -15.54
CA VAL A 183 -15.53 -11.87 -16.98
C VAL A 183 -14.84 -10.54 -17.23
N GLY A 184 -13.75 -10.57 -17.99
CA GLY A 184 -13.02 -9.37 -18.40
C GLY A 184 -12.26 -8.70 -17.25
N ILE A 185 -11.89 -9.42 -16.19
CA ILE A 185 -10.96 -8.89 -15.18
C ILE A 185 -9.55 -8.87 -15.76
N GLU A 186 -8.88 -7.73 -15.64
CA GLU A 186 -7.45 -7.57 -15.88
C GLU A 186 -6.76 -6.99 -14.63
N ASN A 187 -5.43 -7.00 -14.65
CA ASN A 187 -4.60 -6.55 -13.55
C ASN A 187 -3.75 -5.36 -14.00
N ILE A 188 -3.75 -4.31 -13.20
CA ILE A 188 -2.81 -3.19 -13.34
C ILE A 188 -1.86 -3.19 -12.15
N GLU A 189 -0.58 -2.95 -12.42
CA GLU A 189 0.44 -2.81 -11.38
C GLU A 189 0.66 -1.34 -11.07
N LYS A 190 0.57 -0.98 -9.78
CA LYS A 190 0.82 0.38 -9.30
C LYS A 190 1.40 0.36 -7.91
N ASP A 191 2.52 1.06 -7.71
CA ASP A 191 3.22 1.17 -6.42
C ASP A 191 3.54 -0.21 -5.78
N GLY A 192 3.83 -1.22 -6.61
CA GLY A 192 4.09 -2.60 -6.19
C GLY A 192 2.82 -3.41 -5.85
N HIS A 193 1.63 -2.83 -6.04
CA HIS A 193 0.34 -3.47 -5.81
C HIS A 193 -0.32 -3.88 -7.12
N ILE A 194 -0.97 -5.04 -7.10
CA ILE A 194 -1.84 -5.49 -8.19
C ILE A 194 -3.27 -5.04 -7.89
N ILE A 195 -3.83 -4.23 -8.79
CA ILE A 195 -5.21 -3.77 -8.72
C ILE A 195 -6.00 -4.44 -9.83
N LYS A 196 -7.14 -5.04 -9.46
CA LYS A 196 -8.07 -5.62 -10.42
C LYS A 196 -8.95 -4.54 -11.01
N ILE A 197 -9.13 -4.57 -12.32
CA ILE A 197 -10.00 -3.67 -13.07
C ILE A 197 -10.72 -4.46 -14.16
N TYR A 198 -11.90 -4.00 -14.58
CA TYR A 198 -12.53 -4.56 -15.77
C TYR A 198 -11.92 -3.98 -17.05
N ASP A 199 -11.71 -4.85 -18.03
CA ASP A 199 -11.19 -4.49 -19.35
C ASP A 199 -12.12 -3.52 -20.09
N LEU A 200 -11.63 -3.02 -21.23
CA LEU A 200 -12.32 -2.02 -22.04
C LEU A 200 -13.73 -2.45 -22.45
N GLU A 201 -13.87 -3.67 -23.00
CA GLU A 201 -15.17 -4.19 -23.48
C GLU A 201 -16.15 -4.46 -22.34
N ARG A 202 -15.66 -5.01 -21.23
CA ARG A 202 -16.47 -5.27 -20.05
C ARG A 202 -16.97 -3.96 -19.45
N THR A 203 -16.10 -2.95 -19.39
CA THR A 203 -16.46 -1.62 -18.92
C THR A 203 -17.62 -1.03 -19.73
N ILE A 204 -17.65 -1.17 -21.05
CA ILE A 204 -18.78 -0.71 -21.89
C ILE A 204 -20.06 -1.51 -21.63
N CYS A 205 -19.96 -2.83 -21.49
CA CYS A 205 -21.12 -3.65 -21.13
C CYS A 205 -21.70 -3.24 -19.77
N ASP A 206 -20.86 -2.98 -18.78
CA ASP A 206 -21.26 -2.50 -17.46
C ASP A 206 -21.89 -1.10 -17.55
N THR A 207 -21.32 -0.18 -18.33
CA THR A 207 -21.90 1.16 -18.55
C THR A 207 -23.33 1.07 -19.07
N VAL A 208 -23.60 0.22 -20.07
CA VAL A 208 -24.95 0.05 -20.61
C VAL A 208 -25.88 -0.66 -19.61
N LYS A 209 -25.37 -1.68 -18.90
CA LYS A 209 -26.12 -2.41 -17.86
C LYS A 209 -26.54 -1.49 -16.72
N TYR A 210 -25.65 -0.61 -16.28
CA TYR A 210 -25.83 0.29 -15.14
C TYR A 210 -26.11 1.74 -15.54
N ARG A 211 -26.51 2.00 -16.79
CA ARG A 211 -26.77 3.35 -17.33
C ARG A 211 -27.66 4.24 -16.45
N ASN A 212 -28.63 3.65 -15.76
CA ASN A 212 -29.55 4.38 -14.87
C ASN A 212 -28.88 4.85 -13.55
N LYS A 213 -27.67 4.38 -13.27
CA LYS A 213 -26.84 4.78 -12.11
C LYS A 213 -25.71 5.74 -12.51
N LEU A 214 -25.55 6.01 -13.80
CA LEU A 214 -24.53 6.87 -14.35
C LEU A 214 -25.19 8.12 -14.96
N ASP A 215 -24.40 9.17 -15.13
CA ASP A 215 -24.82 10.36 -15.86
C ASP A 215 -25.00 10.00 -17.35
N ALA A 216 -26.12 10.45 -17.94
CA ALA A 216 -26.46 10.13 -19.31
C ALA A 216 -25.42 10.67 -20.32
N ASN A 217 -24.78 11.81 -20.04
CA ASN A 217 -23.72 12.35 -20.86
C ASN A 217 -22.46 11.48 -20.78
N VAL A 218 -22.11 10.98 -19.58
CA VAL A 218 -20.96 10.06 -19.43
C VAL A 218 -21.22 8.73 -20.15
N VAL A 219 -22.45 8.20 -20.09
CA VAL A 219 -22.84 7.01 -20.85
C VAL A 219 -22.68 7.26 -22.36
N LYS A 220 -23.18 8.38 -22.88
CA LYS A 220 -23.07 8.71 -24.31
C LYS A 220 -21.62 8.93 -24.73
N GLU A 221 -20.86 9.69 -23.94
CA GLU A 221 -19.45 9.97 -24.17
C GLU A 221 -18.62 8.69 -24.21
N SER A 222 -18.80 7.80 -23.24
CA SER A 222 -18.04 6.54 -23.16
C SER A 222 -18.28 5.61 -24.33
N LEU A 223 -19.52 5.50 -24.79
CA LEU A 223 -19.83 4.70 -25.99
C LEU A 223 -19.23 5.33 -27.26
N LYS A 224 -19.28 6.66 -27.40
CA LYS A 224 -18.66 7.37 -28.52
C LYS A 224 -17.14 7.19 -28.52
N ASN A 225 -16.50 7.37 -27.37
CA ASN A 225 -15.05 7.24 -27.22
C ASN A 225 -14.60 5.80 -27.46
N TYR A 226 -15.35 4.81 -26.98
CA TYR A 226 -15.10 3.41 -27.29
C TYR A 226 -15.22 3.13 -28.80
N SER A 227 -16.28 3.64 -29.45
CA SER A 227 -16.47 3.48 -30.89
C SER A 227 -15.31 4.09 -31.69
N ASN A 228 -14.69 5.16 -31.21
CA ASN A 228 -13.52 5.77 -31.86
C ASN A 228 -12.17 5.16 -31.42
N SER A 229 -12.16 4.32 -30.38
CA SER A 229 -10.94 3.73 -29.85
C SER A 229 -10.32 2.73 -30.83
N ARG A 230 -9.00 2.79 -31.00
CA ARG A 230 -8.23 1.80 -31.77
C ARG A 230 -8.01 0.50 -31.01
N LYS A 231 -8.19 0.50 -29.68
CA LYS A 231 -7.99 -0.67 -28.81
C LYS A 231 -9.23 -1.58 -28.76
N LYS A 232 -10.36 -1.14 -29.35
CA LYS A 232 -11.64 -1.85 -29.28
C LYS A 232 -11.60 -3.22 -29.96
N SER A 233 -12.30 -4.18 -29.36
CA SER A 233 -12.61 -5.47 -29.96
C SER A 233 -14.12 -5.72 -29.97
N TYR A 234 -14.74 -5.55 -31.14
CA TYR A 234 -16.18 -5.83 -31.31
C TYR A 234 -16.54 -7.28 -30.99
N THR A 235 -15.68 -8.24 -31.33
CA THR A 235 -15.91 -9.66 -31.04
C THR A 235 -15.98 -9.92 -29.54
N LYS A 236 -15.04 -9.36 -28.77
CA LYS A 236 -15.07 -9.45 -27.29
C LYS A 236 -16.29 -8.75 -26.73
N LEU A 237 -16.60 -7.55 -27.22
CA LEU A 237 -17.75 -6.76 -26.75
C LEU A 237 -19.05 -7.55 -26.91
N LEU A 238 -19.30 -8.12 -28.10
CA LEU A 238 -20.50 -8.91 -28.35
C LEU A 238 -20.56 -10.17 -27.48
N THR A 239 -19.42 -10.85 -27.31
CA THR A 239 -19.31 -12.03 -26.44
C THR A 239 -19.69 -11.70 -25.00
N TYR A 240 -19.18 -10.58 -24.47
CA TYR A 240 -19.52 -10.12 -23.12
C TYR A 240 -20.97 -9.66 -23.04
N ALA A 241 -21.46 -8.91 -24.03
CA ALA A 241 -22.84 -8.41 -24.05
C ALA A 241 -23.87 -9.54 -24.08
N ASP A 242 -23.59 -10.63 -24.80
CA ASP A 242 -24.39 -11.86 -24.79
C ASP A 242 -24.38 -12.50 -23.40
N LYS A 243 -23.18 -12.76 -22.83
CA LYS A 243 -23.04 -13.37 -21.50
C LYS A 243 -23.69 -12.55 -20.39
N MET A 244 -23.64 -11.23 -20.49
CA MET A 244 -24.21 -10.28 -19.53
C MET A 244 -25.67 -9.90 -19.81
N ARG A 245 -26.26 -10.44 -20.89
CA ARG A 245 -27.65 -10.20 -21.32
C ARG A 245 -27.96 -8.71 -21.56
N VAL A 246 -27.01 -7.97 -22.12
CA VAL A 246 -27.13 -6.53 -22.42
C VAL A 246 -27.05 -6.20 -23.90
N LYS A 247 -26.99 -7.20 -24.78
CA LYS A 247 -26.83 -7.05 -26.22
C LYS A 247 -27.88 -6.14 -26.89
N SER A 248 -29.17 -6.33 -26.58
CA SER A 248 -30.24 -5.50 -27.14
C SER A 248 -30.08 -4.02 -26.76
N ILE A 249 -29.75 -3.76 -25.50
CA ILE A 249 -29.55 -2.42 -24.99
C ILE A 249 -28.32 -1.80 -25.65
N LEU A 250 -27.23 -2.56 -25.78
CA LEU A 250 -26.01 -2.10 -26.44
C LEU A 250 -26.27 -1.71 -27.90
N TYR A 251 -27.02 -2.51 -28.66
CA TYR A 251 -27.37 -2.17 -30.04
C TYR A 251 -28.17 -0.87 -30.16
N ASN A 252 -29.18 -0.67 -29.29
CA ASN A 252 -29.95 0.58 -29.29
C ASN A 252 -29.07 1.82 -29.09
N TYR A 253 -27.96 1.69 -28.35
CA TYR A 253 -27.00 2.77 -28.19
C TYR A 253 -26.08 2.91 -29.40
N LEU A 254 -25.59 1.80 -29.96
CA LEU A 254 -24.68 1.82 -31.10
C LEU A 254 -25.33 2.29 -32.41
N GLU A 255 -26.64 2.08 -32.58
CA GLU A 255 -27.39 2.54 -33.76
C GLU A 255 -27.57 4.06 -33.83
N VAL A 256 -27.43 4.76 -32.69
CA VAL A 256 -27.75 6.20 -32.55
C VAL A 256 -26.49 7.06 -32.40
N LEU A 257 -25.29 6.45 -32.42
CA LEU A 257 -23.99 7.12 -32.33
C LEU A 257 -23.45 7.52 -33.70
#